data_AF-R1FLT4-F1
#
_entry.id   AF-R1FLT4-F1
#
_cell.length_a   1.000
_cell.length_b   1.000
_cell.length_c   1.000
_cell.angle_alpha   90.00
_cell.angle_beta   90.00
_cell.angle_gamma   90.00
#
_symmetry.space_group_name_H-M   'P 1'
#
loop_
_entity.id
_entity.type
_entity.pdbx_description
1 polymer ?
#
loop_
_entity_poly.entity_id
_entity_poly.type
_entity_poly.pdbx_seq_one_letter_code
_entity_poly.pdbx_strand_id
1 'polypeptide(L)'
;MDSTLKTALPKINILGPDDAGYDEERMRCWNKDVIHRPAAIVQPTTTEEVSQAVKVASSKKLDLVIACGRHGHDCMKEGAMVLDLGKMTEVTVDKKSMTVTVGGGARLGDMDKAWVQRVKEEMKALGGAESAHPLEGNMDADQGGLVQQVWSSNELRLREIKAKYDPDNFFKCNRNIKPTAAAYPVHS
;
A
#
# COMPACT_ATOMS: atom_id res chain seq x y z
N MET A 1 18.63 -17.88 27.67
CA MET A 1 18.67 -18.16 26.21
C MET A 1 18.87 -16.89 25.40
N ASP A 2 18.20 -15.79 25.79
CA ASP A 2 18.16 -14.53 25.04
C ASP A 2 19.52 -13.80 24.91
N SER A 3 20.31 -13.71 25.97
CA SER A 3 21.64 -13.06 25.92
C SER A 3 22.58 -13.66 24.88
N THR A 4 22.54 -14.99 24.70
CA THR A 4 23.38 -15.69 23.72
C THR A 4 22.94 -15.46 22.28
N LEU A 5 21.64 -15.27 22.04
CA LEU A 5 21.10 -14.94 20.71
C LEU A 5 21.46 -13.50 20.33
N LYS A 6 21.30 -12.56 21.25
CA LYS A 6 21.67 -11.15 21.06
C LYS A 6 23.16 -10.98 20.77
N THR A 7 24.04 -11.76 21.40
CA THR A 7 25.47 -11.77 21.06
C THR A 7 25.74 -12.35 19.67
N ALA A 8 25.03 -13.40 19.26
CA ALA A 8 25.22 -14.04 17.95
C ALA A 8 24.66 -13.22 16.79
N LEU A 9 23.65 -12.39 17.03
CA LEU A 9 22.92 -11.61 16.04
C LEU A 9 22.82 -10.13 16.49
N PRO A 10 23.94 -9.41 16.64
CA PRO A 10 23.99 -8.12 17.31
C PRO A 10 23.24 -6.98 16.59
N LYS A 11 22.94 -7.17 15.29
CA LYS A 11 22.23 -6.18 14.47
C LYS A 11 20.72 -6.42 14.40
N ILE A 12 20.26 -7.60 14.82
CA ILE A 12 18.86 -7.99 14.71
C ILE A 12 18.15 -7.62 16.02
N ASN A 13 16.94 -7.08 15.91
CA ASN A 13 16.11 -6.89 17.09
C ASN A 13 15.63 -8.25 17.60
N ILE A 14 15.93 -8.56 18.87
CA ILE A 14 15.56 -9.81 19.52
C ILE A 14 14.88 -9.48 20.83
N LEU A 15 13.67 -10.02 21.02
CA LEU A 15 12.90 -9.89 22.25
C LEU A 15 12.82 -11.26 22.94
N GLY A 16 13.38 -11.36 24.13
CA GLY A 16 13.20 -12.47 25.06
C GLY A 16 12.06 -12.21 26.05
N PRO A 17 11.64 -13.24 26.81
CA PRO A 17 10.52 -13.12 27.77
C PRO A 17 10.66 -12.03 28.84
N ASP A 18 11.90 -11.61 29.12
CA ASP A 18 12.23 -10.59 30.13
C ASP A 18 12.38 -9.18 29.53
N ASP A 19 12.32 -9.02 28.21
CA ASP A 19 12.47 -7.71 27.56
C ASP A 19 11.19 -6.89 27.59
N ALA A 20 11.36 -5.58 27.73
CA ALA A 20 10.28 -4.63 27.48
C ALA A 20 9.79 -4.76 26.03
N GLY A 21 8.47 -4.85 25.85
CA GLY A 21 7.83 -4.99 24.54
C GLY A 21 7.65 -6.43 24.05
N TYR A 22 8.21 -7.45 24.73
CA TYR A 22 7.99 -8.86 24.36
C TYR A 22 6.51 -9.26 24.40
N ASP A 23 5.82 -8.94 25.51
CA ASP A 23 4.40 -9.27 25.65
C ASP A 23 3.53 -8.52 24.63
N GLU A 24 3.85 -7.26 24.32
CA GLU A 24 3.16 -6.50 23.28
C GLU A 24 3.35 -7.14 21.90
N GLU A 25 4.57 -7.55 21.57
CA GLU A 25 4.92 -8.09 20.26
C GLU A 25 4.28 -9.47 20.03
N ARG A 26 4.29 -10.36 21.03
CA ARG A 26 3.57 -11.65 20.91
C ARG A 26 2.05 -11.43 20.79
N MET A 27 1.51 -10.45 21.52
CA MET A 27 0.09 -10.13 21.49
C MET A 27 -0.38 -9.55 20.15
N ARG A 28 0.53 -9.15 19.26
CA ARG A 28 0.20 -8.77 17.87
C ARG A 28 -0.17 -9.95 16.97
N CYS A 29 0.02 -11.22 17.39
CA CYS A 29 -0.53 -12.33 16.61
C CYS A 29 -2.07 -12.19 16.53
N TRP A 30 -2.61 -12.40 15.33
CA TRP A 30 -4.01 -12.12 15.03
C TRP A 30 -4.91 -13.15 15.71
N ASN A 31 -4.53 -14.43 15.63
CA ASN A 31 -5.23 -15.51 16.30
C ASN A 31 -4.88 -15.48 17.81
N LYS A 32 -5.86 -15.10 18.63
CA LYS A 32 -5.69 -14.96 20.09
C LYS A 32 -5.63 -16.30 20.81
N ASP A 33 -6.08 -17.38 20.17
CA ASP A 33 -6.13 -18.72 20.76
C ASP A 33 -4.76 -19.41 20.75
N VAL A 34 -3.76 -18.85 20.05
CA VAL A 34 -2.44 -19.48 19.83
C VAL A 34 -1.27 -18.59 20.28
N ILE A 35 -1.52 -17.64 21.17
CA ILE A 35 -0.48 -16.76 21.72
C ILE A 35 0.22 -17.46 22.90
N HIS A 36 1.17 -18.34 22.59
CA HIS A 36 2.04 -18.94 23.59
C HIS A 36 3.23 -18.01 23.93
N ARG A 37 4.22 -18.51 24.67
CA ARG A 37 5.42 -17.77 25.06
C ARG A 37 6.66 -18.35 24.34
N PRO A 38 7.03 -17.80 23.16
CA PRO A 38 8.30 -18.12 22.51
C PRO A 38 9.52 -17.86 23.40
N ALA A 39 10.58 -18.64 23.22
CA ALA A 39 11.86 -18.39 23.89
C ALA A 39 12.56 -17.12 23.39
N ALA A 40 12.31 -16.72 22.14
CA ALA A 40 12.75 -15.46 21.56
C ALA A 40 11.90 -15.09 20.34
N ILE A 41 11.70 -13.80 20.11
CA ILE A 41 11.15 -13.22 18.88
C ILE A 41 12.27 -12.46 18.17
N VAL A 42 12.65 -12.90 16.98
CA VAL A 42 13.76 -12.37 16.18
C VAL A 42 13.18 -11.64 14.97
N GLN A 43 13.46 -10.35 14.82
CA GLN A 43 12.83 -9.49 13.81
C GLN A 43 13.86 -8.99 12.78
N PRO A 44 14.21 -9.78 11.76
CA PRO A 44 15.10 -9.35 10.69
C PRO A 44 14.45 -8.29 9.80
N THR A 45 15.29 -7.47 9.20
CA THR A 45 14.94 -6.44 8.21
C THR A 45 15.51 -6.74 6.82
N THR A 46 16.48 -7.67 6.73
CA THR A 46 17.13 -8.05 5.47
C THR A 46 17.22 -9.56 5.27
N THR A 47 17.46 -9.99 4.04
CA THR A 47 17.69 -11.40 3.69
C THR A 47 18.93 -11.98 4.34
N GLU A 48 19.96 -11.17 4.56
CA GLU A 48 21.20 -11.56 5.21
C GLU A 48 20.94 -11.87 6.69
N GLU A 49 20.14 -11.04 7.36
CA GLU A 49 19.73 -11.23 8.76
C GLU A 49 18.87 -12.49 8.92
N VAL A 50 17.95 -12.76 7.98
CA VAL A 50 17.21 -14.03 7.92
C VAL A 50 18.17 -15.22 7.82
N SER A 51 19.14 -15.17 6.89
CA SER A 51 20.12 -16.24 6.70
C SER A 51 20.95 -16.49 7.96
N GLN A 52 21.39 -15.42 8.63
CA GLN A 52 22.13 -15.51 9.88
C GLN A 52 21.28 -16.13 11.00
N ALA A 53 20.04 -15.70 11.16
CA ALA A 53 19.13 -16.24 12.18
C ALA A 53 18.87 -17.74 11.97
N VAL A 54 18.64 -18.18 10.73
CA VAL A 54 18.43 -19.61 10.40
C VAL A 54 19.69 -20.44 10.72
N LYS A 55 20.88 -19.92 10.38
CA LYS A 55 22.15 -20.60 10.70
C LYS A 55 22.36 -20.73 12.21
N VAL A 56 22.05 -19.69 12.98
CA VAL A 56 22.12 -19.71 14.44
C VAL A 56 21.12 -20.73 15.01
N ALA A 57 19.87 -20.73 14.56
CA ALA A 57 18.86 -21.70 14.95
C ALA A 57 19.32 -23.15 14.73
N SER A 58 19.83 -23.43 13.53
CA SER A 58 20.33 -24.75 13.13
C SER A 58 21.52 -25.18 13.99
N SER A 59 22.53 -24.32 14.15
CA SER A 59 23.73 -24.62 14.94
C SER A 59 23.43 -24.89 16.42
N LYS A 60 22.42 -24.20 16.98
CA LYS A 60 21.98 -24.33 18.38
C LYS A 60 20.85 -25.36 18.56
N LYS A 61 20.38 -25.98 17.47
CA LYS A 61 19.26 -26.95 17.44
C LYS A 61 17.99 -26.39 18.10
N LEU A 62 17.67 -25.13 17.81
CA LEU A 62 16.46 -24.49 18.30
C LEU A 62 15.27 -24.88 17.45
N ASP A 63 14.12 -25.10 18.10
CA ASP A 63 12.83 -25.10 17.41
C ASP A 63 12.61 -23.73 16.77
N LEU A 64 12.48 -23.71 15.44
CA LEU A 64 12.34 -22.49 14.65
C LEU A 64 10.93 -22.43 14.06
N VAL A 65 10.24 -21.31 14.27
CA VAL A 65 8.97 -21.01 13.60
C VAL A 65 9.07 -19.70 12.84
N ILE A 66 8.52 -19.67 11.62
CA ILE A 66 8.48 -18.45 10.80
C ILE A 66 7.13 -17.76 11.00
N ALA A 67 7.17 -16.49 11.40
CA ALA A 67 6.01 -15.65 11.58
C ALA A 67 5.99 -14.54 10.51
N CYS A 68 5.17 -14.74 9.47
CA CYS A 68 4.94 -13.73 8.43
C CYS A 68 3.84 -12.76 8.87
N GLY A 69 2.63 -12.85 8.28
CA GLY A 69 1.46 -12.05 8.67
C GLY A 69 0.83 -12.41 10.02
N ARG A 70 1.36 -13.41 10.73
CA ARG A 70 0.90 -13.86 12.07
C ARG A 70 -0.57 -14.25 12.16
N HIS A 71 -1.03 -14.98 11.14
CA HIS A 71 -2.36 -15.60 11.10
C HIS A 71 -2.33 -17.13 11.32
N GLY A 72 -1.17 -17.77 11.18
CA GLY A 72 -1.02 -19.22 11.32
C GLY A 72 -1.09 -19.67 12.78
N HIS A 73 -1.54 -20.91 12.99
CA HIS A 73 -1.70 -21.51 14.32
C HIS A 73 -0.38 -21.60 15.10
N ASP A 74 0.75 -21.72 14.41
CA ASP A 74 2.05 -21.86 15.07
C ASP A 74 2.81 -20.53 15.23
N CYS A 75 2.23 -19.38 14.86
CA CYS A 75 2.89 -18.06 14.77
C CYS A 75 3.74 -17.69 16.00
N MET A 76 3.36 -18.18 17.18
CA MET A 76 3.95 -17.88 18.48
C MET A 76 4.13 -19.16 19.31
N LYS A 77 4.73 -20.21 18.74
CA LYS A 77 4.94 -21.50 19.42
C LYS A 77 5.71 -21.35 20.75
N GLU A 78 5.26 -22.06 21.78
CA GLU A 78 5.89 -22.10 23.11
C GLU A 78 7.34 -22.56 23.02
N GLY A 79 8.25 -21.83 23.70
CA GLY A 79 9.67 -22.20 23.79
C GLY A 79 10.47 -22.15 22.49
N ALA A 80 9.85 -21.82 21.36
CA ALA A 80 10.53 -21.74 20.07
C ALA A 80 11.24 -20.40 19.86
N MET A 81 12.19 -20.38 18.93
CA MET A 81 12.67 -19.16 18.32
C MET A 81 11.72 -18.78 17.18
N VAL A 82 11.01 -17.67 17.35
CA VAL A 82 10.11 -17.13 16.31
C VAL A 82 10.92 -16.17 15.44
N LEU A 83 11.02 -16.45 14.15
CA LEU A 83 11.57 -15.55 13.14
C LEU A 83 10.45 -14.75 12.50
N ASP A 84 10.28 -13.52 12.95
CA ASP A 84 9.21 -12.63 12.56
C ASP A 84 9.62 -11.73 11.39
N LEU A 85 9.08 -12.03 10.21
CA LEU A 85 9.39 -11.30 8.98
C LEU A 85 8.57 -10.02 8.84
N GLY A 86 7.74 -9.64 9.83
CA GLY A 86 6.82 -8.51 9.75
C GLY A 86 7.46 -7.14 9.48
N LYS A 87 8.79 -7.02 9.53
CA LYS A 87 9.53 -5.81 9.12
C LYS A 87 9.93 -5.81 7.63
N MET A 88 9.91 -6.98 6.97
CA MET A 88 10.24 -7.15 5.55
C MET A 88 8.97 -7.09 4.70
N THR A 89 8.39 -5.88 4.59
CA THR A 89 7.08 -5.65 3.92
C THR A 89 7.19 -5.01 2.54
N GLU A 90 8.41 -4.79 2.05
CA GLU A 90 8.65 -4.13 0.78
C GLU A 90 8.13 -4.95 -0.41
N VAL A 91 7.54 -4.25 -1.37
CA VAL A 91 7.10 -4.82 -2.65
C VAL A 91 7.73 -4.00 -3.77
N THR A 92 8.58 -4.65 -4.56
CA THR A 92 9.26 -4.03 -5.71
C THR A 92 8.75 -4.64 -7.00
N VAL A 93 8.45 -3.80 -8.00
CA VAL A 93 7.96 -4.25 -9.31
C VAL A 93 9.01 -3.92 -10.37
N ASP A 94 9.47 -4.92 -11.10
CA ASP A 94 10.31 -4.74 -12.28
C ASP A 94 9.45 -4.85 -13.55
N LYS A 95 9.24 -3.69 -14.19
CA LYS A 95 8.45 -3.57 -15.42
C LYS A 95 9.12 -4.18 -16.65
N LYS A 96 10.45 -4.28 -16.65
CA LYS A 96 11.19 -4.83 -17.80
C LYS A 96 11.11 -6.35 -17.80
N SER A 97 11.33 -6.96 -16.64
CA SER A 97 11.24 -8.42 -16.49
C SER A 97 9.82 -8.93 -16.21
N MET A 98 8.85 -8.05 -15.99
CA MET A 98 7.47 -8.38 -15.61
C MET A 98 7.40 -9.23 -14.33
N THR A 99 8.26 -8.91 -13.36
CA THR A 99 8.33 -9.61 -12.07
C THR A 99 8.01 -8.70 -10.90
N VAL A 100 7.58 -9.31 -9.80
CA VAL A 100 7.33 -8.64 -8.52
C VAL A 100 8.11 -9.37 -7.43
N THR A 101 8.90 -8.64 -6.67
CA THR A 101 9.57 -9.12 -5.46
C THR A 101 8.75 -8.68 -4.26
N VAL A 102 8.34 -9.65 -3.43
CA VAL A 102 7.50 -9.42 -2.25
C VAL A 102 8.26 -9.87 -1.01
N GLY A 103 8.45 -8.96 -0.05
CA GLY A 103 9.07 -9.27 1.23
C GLY A 103 8.24 -10.26 2.05
N GLY A 104 8.90 -11.13 2.82
CA GLY A 104 8.26 -12.24 3.53
C GLY A 104 7.27 -11.85 4.64
N GLY A 105 7.23 -10.57 5.04
CA GLY A 105 6.22 -10.02 5.96
C GLY A 105 5.13 -9.21 5.28
N ALA A 106 5.21 -8.99 3.96
CA ALA A 106 4.23 -8.19 3.23
C ALA A 106 2.84 -8.84 3.33
N ARG A 107 1.83 -8.00 3.56
CA ARG A 107 0.43 -8.42 3.59
C ARG A 107 -0.20 -8.18 2.23
N LEU A 108 -1.36 -8.80 1.98
CA LEU A 108 -2.12 -8.58 0.76
C LEU A 108 -2.39 -7.09 0.51
N GLY A 109 -2.73 -6.35 1.57
CA GLY A 109 -2.92 -4.90 1.49
C GLY A 109 -1.66 -4.09 1.15
N ASP A 110 -0.45 -4.61 1.39
CA ASP A 110 0.79 -3.94 0.99
C ASP A 110 1.04 -4.13 -0.51
N MET A 111 0.68 -5.29 -1.05
CA MET A 111 0.67 -5.54 -2.50
C MET A 111 -0.39 -4.69 -3.22
N ASP A 112 -1.58 -4.54 -2.63
CA ASP A 112 -2.63 -3.67 -3.17
C ASP A 112 -2.19 -2.20 -3.22
N LYS A 113 -1.53 -1.70 -2.16
CA LYS A 113 -0.97 -0.34 -2.15
C LYS A 113 0.09 -0.15 -3.22
N ALA A 114 1.01 -1.11 -3.39
CA ALA A 114 2.04 -1.04 -4.42
C ALA A 114 1.41 -1.01 -5.83
N TRP A 115 0.37 -1.81 -6.05
CA TRP A 115 -0.39 -1.77 -7.30
C TRP A 115 -1.10 -0.43 -7.52
N VAL A 116 -1.80 0.11 -6.52
CA VAL A 116 -2.46 1.43 -6.60
C VAL A 116 -1.45 2.55 -6.87
N GLN A 117 -0.30 2.53 -6.19
CA GLN A 117 0.77 3.51 -6.39
C GLN A 117 1.30 3.45 -7.82
N ARG A 118 1.54 2.24 -8.35
CA ARG A 118 1.94 2.04 -9.75
C ARG A 118 0.91 2.60 -10.73
N VAL A 119 -0.37 2.28 -10.54
CA VAL A 119 -1.45 2.80 -11.41
C VAL A 119 -1.50 4.32 -11.37
N LYS A 120 -1.33 4.93 -10.19
CA LYS A 120 -1.23 6.39 -10.05
C LYS A 120 -0.05 6.98 -10.83
N GLU A 121 1.13 6.37 -10.77
CA GLU A 121 2.30 6.83 -11.50
C GLU A 121 2.14 6.70 -13.02
N GLU A 122 1.56 5.60 -13.49
CA GLU A 122 1.25 5.40 -14.91
C GLU A 122 0.16 6.38 -15.39
N MET A 123 -0.87 6.61 -14.58
CA MET A 123 -1.88 7.64 -14.83
C MET A 123 -1.27 9.04 -14.90
N LYS A 124 -0.34 9.37 -13.99
CA LYS A 124 0.37 10.66 -13.99
C LYS A 124 1.19 10.87 -15.25
N ALA A 125 1.88 9.82 -15.72
CA ALA A 125 2.63 9.85 -16.99
C ALA A 125 1.71 10.08 -18.21
N LEU A 126 0.42 9.75 -18.09
CA LEU A 126 -0.61 9.97 -19.10
C LEU A 126 -1.39 11.28 -18.89
N GLY A 127 -0.98 12.15 -17.94
CA GLY A 127 -1.62 13.43 -17.65
C GLY A 127 -2.71 13.39 -16.58
N GLY A 128 -2.83 12.30 -15.81
CA GLY A 128 -3.75 12.17 -14.70
C GLY A 128 -3.38 13.08 -13.51
N ALA A 129 -4.31 13.91 -13.07
CA ALA A 129 -4.15 14.76 -11.89
C ALA A 129 -4.42 13.97 -10.60
N GLU A 130 -3.58 14.18 -9.57
CA GLU A 130 -3.86 13.72 -8.21
C GLU A 130 -5.00 14.57 -7.62
N SER A 131 -6.18 13.97 -7.43
CA SER A 131 -7.27 14.63 -6.70
C SER A 131 -7.77 13.71 -5.59
N ALA A 132 -7.82 14.22 -4.36
CA ALA A 132 -8.31 13.54 -3.16
C ALA A 132 -9.85 13.63 -3.03
N HIS A 133 -10.56 13.79 -4.15
CA HIS A 133 -12.01 13.87 -4.17
C HIS A 133 -12.61 12.49 -4.48
N PRO A 134 -13.75 12.13 -3.86
CA PRO A 134 -14.52 10.96 -4.30
C PRO A 134 -14.78 11.05 -5.81
N LEU A 135 -14.77 9.89 -6.49
CA LEU A 135 -15.11 9.76 -7.92
C LEU A 135 -16.54 10.24 -8.23
N GLU A 136 -17.39 10.31 -7.19
CA GLU A 136 -18.68 10.98 -7.22
C GLU A 136 -18.50 12.45 -6.83
N GLY A 137 -18.93 13.34 -7.72
CA GLY A 137 -18.57 14.73 -7.75
C GLY A 137 -18.67 15.50 -6.43
N ASN A 138 -17.70 16.40 -6.23
CA ASN A 138 -17.83 17.56 -5.36
C ASN A 138 -17.13 18.74 -6.04
N MET A 139 -17.87 19.74 -6.53
CA MET A 139 -18.54 20.81 -5.77
C MET A 139 -17.54 21.93 -5.42
N ASP A 140 -17.29 22.78 -6.41
CA ASP A 140 -17.39 24.24 -6.29
C ASP A 140 -17.40 24.79 -7.72
N ALA A 141 -18.46 25.51 -8.06
CA ALA A 141 -18.76 25.94 -9.43
C ALA A 141 -17.81 27.04 -9.96
N ASP A 142 -16.78 27.45 -9.20
CA ASP A 142 -16.06 28.69 -9.47
C ASP A 142 -14.53 28.65 -9.20
N GLN A 143 -13.87 27.51 -9.42
CA GLN A 143 -12.41 27.55 -9.67
C GLN A 143 -12.15 27.85 -11.15
N GLY A 144 -12.26 29.14 -11.49
CA GLY A 144 -12.17 29.72 -12.83
C GLY A 144 -10.83 29.59 -13.56
N GLY A 145 -10.21 28.41 -13.60
CA GLY A 145 -8.97 28.18 -14.34
C GLY A 145 -8.74 26.75 -14.88
N LEU A 146 -9.53 25.75 -14.48
CA LEU A 146 -9.20 24.34 -14.73
C LEU A 146 -9.96 23.67 -15.89
N VAL A 147 -10.93 24.34 -16.51
CA VAL A 147 -11.75 23.74 -17.58
C VAL A 147 -10.89 23.36 -18.80
N GLN A 148 -9.90 24.20 -19.13
CA GLN A 148 -9.04 23.99 -20.30
C GLN A 148 -7.99 22.89 -20.08
N GLN A 149 -7.51 22.69 -18.84
CA GLN A 149 -6.58 21.59 -18.50
C GLN A 149 -7.25 20.23 -18.52
N VAL A 150 -8.54 20.15 -18.18
CA VAL A 150 -9.27 18.88 -18.03
C VAL A 150 -9.82 18.39 -19.37
N TRP A 151 -10.31 19.31 -20.20
CA TRP A 151 -11.01 18.97 -21.42
C TRP A 151 -10.22 19.25 -22.69
N SER A 152 -9.12 20.02 -22.62
CA SER A 152 -8.16 20.33 -23.70
C SER A 152 -8.70 20.07 -25.13
N SER A 153 -8.27 18.98 -25.77
CA SER A 153 -8.61 18.61 -27.15
C SER A 153 -10.08 18.24 -27.37
N ASN A 154 -10.82 17.90 -26.31
CA ASN A 154 -12.23 17.50 -26.35
C ASN A 154 -13.21 18.67 -26.15
N GLU A 155 -12.73 19.86 -25.77
CA GLU A 155 -13.60 21.00 -25.43
C GLU A 155 -14.57 21.33 -26.57
N LEU A 156 -14.07 21.48 -27.81
CA LEU A 156 -14.89 21.82 -28.98
C LEU A 156 -16.00 20.79 -29.24
N ARG A 157 -15.66 19.50 -29.20
CA ARG A 157 -16.61 18.40 -29.37
C ARG A 157 -17.68 18.39 -28.27
N LEU A 158 -17.29 18.64 -27.02
CA LEU A 158 -18.22 18.68 -25.90
C LEU A 158 -19.17 19.88 -25.99
N ARG A 159 -18.72 21.02 -26.52
CA ARG A 159 -19.57 22.19 -26.79
C ARG A 159 -20.61 21.92 -27.88
N GLU A 160 -20.25 21.16 -28.91
CA GLU A 160 -21.19 20.71 -29.96
C GLU A 160 -22.23 19.72 -29.43
N ILE A 161 -21.79 18.72 -28.65
CA ILE A 161 -22.69 17.76 -28.00
C ILE A 161 -23.65 18.51 -27.07
N LYS A 162 -23.15 19.46 -26.30
CA LYS A 162 -23.99 20.26 -25.40
C LYS A 162 -24.93 21.19 -26.16
N ALA A 163 -24.52 21.78 -27.28
CA ALA A 163 -25.43 22.54 -28.14
C ALA A 163 -26.60 21.68 -28.68
N LYS A 164 -26.36 20.38 -28.91
CA LYS A 164 -27.39 19.45 -29.37
C LYS A 164 -28.34 18.97 -28.26
N TYR A 165 -27.83 18.71 -27.06
CA TYR A 165 -28.59 18.02 -25.99
C TYR A 165 -28.87 18.87 -24.74
N ASP A 166 -28.23 20.03 -24.60
CA ASP A 166 -28.44 20.99 -23.50
C ASP A 166 -28.19 22.45 -23.96
N PRO A 167 -28.96 22.94 -24.97
CA PRO A 167 -28.75 24.25 -25.58
C PRO A 167 -28.94 25.42 -24.59
N ASP A 168 -29.80 25.25 -23.60
CA ASP A 168 -30.09 26.26 -22.56
C ASP A 168 -29.11 26.21 -21.39
N ASN A 169 -28.11 25.33 -21.44
CA ASN A 169 -27.12 25.12 -20.40
C ASN A 169 -27.75 24.81 -19.02
N PHE A 170 -28.75 23.92 -19.00
CA PHE A 170 -29.43 23.43 -17.82
C PHE A 170 -28.45 22.73 -16.86
N PHE A 171 -27.52 21.92 -17.37
CA PHE A 171 -26.48 21.25 -16.58
C PHE A 171 -25.25 22.15 -16.39
N LYS A 172 -25.42 23.22 -15.60
CA LYS A 172 -24.40 24.25 -15.35
C LYS A 172 -23.71 24.19 -13.98
N CYS A 173 -24.17 23.33 -13.08
CA CYS A 173 -23.73 23.31 -11.68
C CYS A 173 -22.42 22.56 -11.43
N ASN A 174 -21.97 21.71 -12.36
CA ASN A 174 -20.66 21.04 -12.33
C ASN A 174 -19.65 21.85 -13.16
N ARG A 175 -18.43 21.33 -13.42
CA ARG A 175 -17.44 21.97 -14.33
C ARG A 175 -18.07 22.32 -15.68
N ASN A 176 -18.50 23.57 -15.81
CA ASN A 176 -19.42 24.00 -16.85
C ASN A 176 -18.68 24.27 -18.16
N ILE A 177 -19.11 23.62 -19.23
CA ILE A 177 -18.70 23.91 -20.60
C ILE A 177 -19.89 24.60 -21.26
N LYS A 178 -19.71 25.82 -21.77
CA LYS A 178 -20.82 26.54 -22.44
C LYS A 178 -21.10 25.93 -23.81
N PRO A 179 -22.37 25.73 -24.22
CA PRO A 179 -22.69 25.36 -25.60
C PRO A 179 -21.98 26.27 -26.61
N THR A 180 -21.68 25.76 -27.80
CA THR A 180 -21.27 26.64 -28.90
C THR A 180 -22.41 27.62 -29.16
N ALA A 181 -22.12 28.92 -29.21
CA ALA A 181 -23.13 29.90 -29.57
C ALA A 181 -23.66 29.53 -30.95
N ALA A 182 -24.93 29.18 -31.06
CA ALA A 182 -25.58 29.24 -32.35
C ALA A 182 -25.42 30.68 -32.83
N ALA A 183 -24.85 30.88 -34.02
CA ALA A 183 -24.88 32.18 -34.66
C ALA A 183 -26.34 32.63 -34.67
N TYR A 184 -26.66 33.70 -33.94
CA TYR A 184 -28.00 34.27 -33.95
C TYR A 184 -28.35 34.60 -35.40
N PRO A 185 -29.52 34.18 -35.94
CA PRO A 185 -30.00 34.76 -37.18
C PRO A 185 -30.27 36.24 -36.90
N VAL A 186 -29.56 37.10 -37.62
CA VAL A 186 -29.84 38.54 -37.67
C VAL A 186 -31.21 38.68 -38.34
N HIS A 187 -32.25 38.91 -37.54
CA HIS A 187 -33.53 39.38 -38.06
C HIS A 187 -33.47 40.90 -38.17
N SER A 188 -33.36 41.34 -39.44
CA SER A 188 -33.64 42.66 -40.04
C SER A 188 -33.33 43.91 -39.24
#